data_AF-A0A2D4YG37-F1
#
_entry.id   AF-A0A2D4YG37-F1
#
_cell.length_a   1.000
_cell.length_b   1.000
_cell.length_c   1.000
_cell.angle_alpha   90.00
_cell.angle_beta   90.00
_cell.angle_gamma   90.00
#
_symmetry.space_group_name_H-M   'P 1'
#
loop_
_entity.id
_entity.type
_entity.pdbx_description
1 polymer ?
#
loop_
_entity_poly.entity_id
_entity_poly.type
_entity_poly.pdbx_seq_one_letter_code
_entity_poly.pdbx_strand_id
1 'polypeptide(L)'
;VLRIGKLGSSTDNFSTGGLFCGILDNGALKGKGYSPKGNVVTETSTGVCLKDCKIPNYEKVQDMIRSMHYVVPYFKIISWDIGINKFDEPFLIEYNTHRQGIDLQIAAGPLLGDFTDEILALALKRS
;
A
#
# COMPACT_ATOMS: atom_id res chain seq x y z
N VAL A 1 -0.76 1.54 0.38
CA VAL A 1 -0.23 2.36 -0.74
C VAL A 1 -0.61 1.69 -2.04
N LEU A 2 -0.98 2.43 -3.07
CA LEU A 2 -1.18 1.87 -4.42
C LEU A 2 0.16 1.84 -5.14
N ARG A 3 0.53 0.70 -5.71
CA ARG A 3 1.67 0.54 -6.63
C ARG A 3 1.14 0.42 -8.05
N ILE A 4 1.74 1.15 -8.98
CA ILE A 4 1.34 1.16 -10.39
C ILE A 4 2.56 0.81 -11.24
N GLY A 5 2.44 -0.27 -12.02
CA GLY A 5 3.48 -0.72 -12.96
C GLY A 5 3.64 0.23 -14.15
N LYS A 6 4.72 0.03 -14.90
CA LYS A 6 5.01 0.79 -16.13
C LYS A 6 4.26 0.20 -17.33
N LEU A 7 3.85 1.06 -18.28
CA LEU A 7 3.28 0.62 -19.56
C LEU A 7 4.19 -0.41 -20.26
N GLY A 8 3.63 -1.56 -20.63
CA GLY A 8 4.34 -2.66 -21.29
C GLY A 8 5.03 -3.66 -20.34
N SER A 9 4.94 -3.45 -19.02
CA SER A 9 5.37 -4.43 -18.02
C SER A 9 4.15 -5.20 -17.48
N SER A 10 4.26 -6.53 -17.40
CA SER A 10 3.26 -7.38 -16.73
C SER A 10 3.48 -7.51 -15.21
N THR A 11 4.44 -6.76 -14.65
CA THR A 11 4.76 -6.77 -13.22
C THR A 11 4.33 -5.48 -12.53
N ASP A 12 3.83 -5.62 -11.30
CA ASP A 12 3.50 -4.53 -10.36
C ASP A 12 4.74 -4.02 -9.60
N ASN A 13 5.93 -4.50 -9.99
CA ASN A 13 7.18 -4.14 -9.37
C ASN A 13 7.54 -2.68 -9.66
N PHE A 14 7.50 -1.85 -8.63
CA PHE A 14 7.88 -0.45 -8.69
C PHE A 14 9.39 -0.25 -8.95
N SER A 15 10.25 -1.21 -8.56
CA SER A 15 11.71 -1.12 -8.71
C SER A 15 12.18 -1.03 -10.17
N THR A 16 11.36 -1.39 -11.15
CA THR A 16 11.68 -1.33 -12.60
C THR A 16 11.08 -0.11 -13.31
N GLY A 17 10.60 0.89 -12.55
CA GLY A 17 10.11 2.16 -13.09
C GLY A 17 8.60 2.37 -12.99
N GLY A 18 7.95 1.78 -11.99
CA GLY A 18 6.58 2.10 -11.62
C GLY A 18 6.46 3.43 -10.85
N LEU A 19 5.25 3.75 -10.40
CA LEU A 19 4.99 4.81 -9.42
C LEU A 19 4.20 4.28 -8.23
N PHE A 20 4.29 4.92 -7.07
CA PHE A 20 3.40 4.61 -5.95
C PHE A 20 2.67 5.85 -5.44
N CYS A 21 1.45 5.67 -4.95
CA CYS A 21 0.59 6.76 -4.47
C CYS A 21 -0.08 6.41 -3.15
N GLY A 22 -0.19 7.41 -2.27
CA GLY A 22 -0.94 7.28 -1.02
C GLY A 22 -2.43 7.16 -1.30
N ILE A 23 -3.12 6.42 -0.43
CA ILE A 23 -4.56 6.21 -0.47
C ILE A 23 -5.15 6.93 0.75
N LEU A 24 -6.28 7.61 0.57
CA LEU A 24 -7.09 8.20 1.64
C LEU A 24 -8.04 7.16 2.22
N ASP A 25 -8.58 7.41 3.41
CA ASP A 25 -9.44 6.43 4.12
C ASP A 25 -10.68 6.01 3.34
N ASN A 26 -11.16 6.88 2.44
CA ASN A 26 -12.29 6.60 1.54
C ASN A 26 -11.92 5.83 0.26
N GLY A 27 -10.66 5.43 0.09
CA GLY A 27 -10.14 4.72 -1.09
C GLY A 27 -9.73 5.62 -2.26
N ALA A 28 -9.89 6.94 -2.16
CA ALA A 28 -9.38 7.87 -3.17
C ALA A 28 -7.86 8.01 -3.08
N LEU A 29 -7.20 8.27 -4.20
CA LEU A 29 -5.75 8.55 -4.16
C LEU A 29 -5.49 9.98 -3.69
N LYS A 30 -4.35 10.20 -3.01
CA LYS A 30 -3.93 11.53 -2.51
C LYS A 30 -3.61 12.54 -3.63
N GLY A 31 -3.69 12.15 -4.91
CA GLY A 31 -3.40 12.99 -6.07
C GLY A 31 -1.91 13.26 -6.35
N LYS A 32 -1.03 12.94 -5.40
CA LYS A 32 0.43 12.98 -5.54
C LYS A 32 1.00 11.58 -5.36
N GLY A 33 1.69 11.10 -6.39
CA GLY A 33 2.48 9.88 -6.38
C GLY A 33 3.98 10.19 -6.41
N TYR A 34 4.78 9.13 -6.29
CA TYR A 34 6.23 9.22 -6.23
C TYR A 34 6.86 8.15 -7.12
N SER A 35 7.96 8.51 -7.78
CA SER A 35 8.83 7.57 -8.48
C SER A 35 9.83 6.90 -7.52
N PRO A 36 10.58 5.86 -7.95
CA PRO A 36 11.56 5.18 -7.08
C PRO A 36 12.68 6.09 -6.59
N LYS A 37 12.85 7.23 -7.24
CA LYS A 37 13.83 8.25 -6.87
C LYS A 37 13.24 9.33 -5.94
N GLY A 38 11.98 9.20 -5.54
CA GLY A 38 11.26 10.17 -4.71
C GLY A 38 10.73 11.38 -5.48
N ASN A 39 10.78 11.39 -6.81
CA ASN A 39 10.25 12.50 -7.60
C ASN A 39 8.71 12.49 -7.54
N VAL A 40 8.12 13.68 -7.36
CA VAL A 40 6.66 13.84 -7.34
C VAL A 40 6.09 13.67 -8.75
N VAL A 41 4.99 12.93 -8.83
CA VAL A 41 4.24 12.65 -10.06
C VAL A 41 2.75 12.83 -9.80
N THR A 42 2.01 13.44 -10.72
CA THR A 42 0.55 13.63 -10.60
C THR A 42 -0.25 12.80 -11.60
N GLU A 43 0.42 12.24 -12.61
CA GLU A 43 -0.21 11.47 -13.69
C GLU A 43 0.58 10.19 -13.98
N THR A 44 -0.12 9.13 -14.38
CA THR A 44 0.54 7.89 -14.80
C THR A 44 1.23 8.05 -16.16
N SER A 45 2.06 7.07 -16.53
CA SER A 45 2.66 7.02 -17.88
C SER A 45 1.64 6.93 -19.03
N THR A 46 0.37 6.65 -18.74
CA THR A 46 -0.74 6.60 -19.70
C THR A 46 -1.63 7.84 -19.68
N GLY A 47 -1.27 8.87 -18.91
CA GLY A 47 -2.03 10.13 -18.80
C GLY A 47 -3.20 10.09 -17.82
N VAL A 48 -3.29 9.07 -16.96
CA VAL A 48 -4.35 9.01 -15.93
C VAL A 48 -3.96 9.91 -14.76
N CYS A 49 -4.80 10.90 -14.44
CA CYS A 49 -4.57 11.81 -13.33
C CYS A 49 -4.86 11.12 -11.99
N LEU A 50 -3.88 11.09 -11.09
CA LEU A 50 -3.99 10.35 -9.83
C LEU A 50 -5.11 10.91 -8.94
N LYS A 51 -5.37 12.21 -8.98
CA LYS A 51 -6.39 12.86 -8.14
C LYS A 51 -7.82 12.40 -8.47
N ASP A 52 -8.04 11.92 -9.70
CA ASP A 52 -9.35 11.51 -10.21
C ASP A 52 -9.59 9.99 -10.02
N CYS A 53 -8.62 9.28 -9.43
CA CYS A 53 -8.66 7.85 -9.23
C CYS A 53 -9.15 7.47 -7.83
N LYS A 54 -9.96 6.41 -7.79
CA LYS A 54 -10.43 5.75 -6.58
C LYS A 54 -10.31 4.24 -6.72
N ILE A 55 -9.90 3.57 -5.64
CA ILE A 55 -9.84 2.11 -5.60
C ILE A 55 -11.28 1.56 -5.56
N PRO A 56 -11.66 0.70 -6.52
CA PRO A 56 -12.95 0.03 -6.49
C PRO A 56 -13.10 -0.83 -5.24
N ASN A 57 -14.29 -0.82 -4.64
CA ASN A 57 -14.64 -1.65 -3.47
C ASN A 57 -13.61 -1.62 -2.33
N TYR A 58 -13.05 -0.44 -2.04
CA TYR A 58 -11.99 -0.29 -1.02
C TYR A 58 -12.40 -0.78 0.37
N GLU A 59 -13.67 -0.64 0.75
CA GLU A 59 -14.18 -1.18 2.01
C GLU A 59 -14.06 -2.72 2.06
N LYS A 60 -14.38 -3.42 0.96
CA LYS A 60 -14.19 -4.87 0.87
C LYS A 60 -12.72 -5.26 0.99
N VAL A 61 -11.79 -4.46 0.46
CA VAL A 61 -10.34 -4.67 0.65
C VAL A 61 -9.99 -4.64 2.13
N GLN A 62 -10.49 -3.64 2.86
CA GLN A 62 -10.24 -3.50 4.29
C GLN A 62 -10.83 -4.68 5.09
N ASP A 63 -12.05 -5.11 4.77
CA ASP A 63 -12.70 -6.24 5.44
C ASP A 63 -11.98 -7.57 5.17
N MET A 64 -11.51 -7.77 3.93
CA MET A 64 -10.70 -8.93 3.57
C MET A 64 -9.38 -8.94 4.38
N ILE A 65 -8.67 -7.82 4.45
CA ILE A 65 -7.42 -7.72 5.24
C ILE A 65 -7.68 -8.00 6.72
N ARG A 66 -8.73 -7.41 7.31
CA ARG A 66 -9.10 -7.64 8.72
C ARG A 66 -9.37 -9.12 8.99
N SER A 67 -10.21 -9.75 8.17
CA SER A 67 -10.56 -11.16 8.33
C SER A 67 -9.35 -12.08 8.18
N MET A 68 -8.47 -11.84 7.20
CA MET A 68 -7.23 -12.61 7.04
C MET A 68 -6.27 -12.42 8.22
N HIS A 69 -6.15 -11.20 8.75
CA HIS A 69 -5.24 -10.92 9.86
C HIS A 69 -5.62 -11.67 11.14
N TYR A 70 -6.93 -11.87 11.40
CA TYR A 70 -7.39 -12.68 12.53
C TYR A 70 -7.04 -14.17 12.43
N VAL A 71 -6.79 -14.69 11.22
CA VAL A 71 -6.45 -16.11 11.00
C VAL A 71 -4.97 -16.40 11.30
N VAL A 72 -4.10 -15.39 11.29
CA VAL A 72 -2.64 -15.54 11.48
C VAL A 72 -2.12 -14.76 12.70
N PRO A 73 -2.63 -15.05 13.92
CA PRO A 73 -2.40 -14.22 15.12
C PRO A 73 -0.95 -14.18 15.60
N TYR A 74 -0.08 -15.06 15.09
CA TYR A 74 1.34 -15.10 15.44
C TYR A 74 2.12 -13.89 14.92
N PHE A 75 1.66 -13.27 13.84
CA PHE A 75 2.33 -12.13 13.21
C PHE A 75 1.60 -10.83 13.56
N LYS A 76 2.24 -9.98 14.37
CA LYS A 76 1.68 -8.69 14.81
C LYS A 76 1.62 -7.64 13.71
N ILE A 77 2.52 -7.71 12.74
CA ILE A 77 2.62 -6.78 11.61
C ILE A 77 2.82 -7.61 10.35
N ILE A 78 1.98 -7.36 9.35
CA ILE A 78 2.01 -8.04 8.06
C ILE A 78 1.78 -6.98 6.97
N SER A 79 2.63 -6.98 5.95
CA SER A 79 2.39 -6.23 4.72
C SER A 79 1.57 -7.10 3.78
N TRP A 80 0.37 -6.64 3.44
CA TRP A 80 -0.57 -7.33 2.57
C TRP A 80 -0.55 -6.71 1.18
N ASP A 81 -0.21 -7.50 0.17
CA ASP A 81 -0.28 -7.09 -1.23
C ASP A 81 -1.59 -7.62 -1.81
N ILE A 82 -2.49 -6.69 -2.11
CA ILE A 82 -3.86 -6.97 -2.57
C ILE A 82 -4.04 -6.46 -3.99
N GLY A 83 -4.53 -7.32 -4.87
CA GLY A 83 -4.97 -6.95 -6.22
C GLY A 83 -6.48 -6.70 -6.28
N ILE A 84 -6.90 -5.90 -7.27
CA ILE A 84 -8.31 -5.75 -7.67
C ILE A 84 -8.47 -6.38 -9.04
N ASN A 85 -9.41 -7.32 -9.17
CA ASN A 85 -9.65 -8.01 -10.45
C ASN A 85 -10.61 -7.21 -11.36
N LYS A 86 -10.87 -7.75 -12.56
CA LYS A 86 -11.78 -7.14 -13.56
C LYS A 86 -13.25 -7.02 -13.14
N PHE A 87 -13.63 -7.61 -12.03
CA PHE A 87 -14.96 -7.54 -11.43
C PHE A 87 -14.98 -6.63 -10.21
N ASP A 88 -13.94 -5.82 -10.02
CA ASP A 88 -13.73 -4.96 -8.86
C ASP A 88 -13.66 -5.72 -7.53
N GLU A 89 -13.40 -7.03 -7.55
CA GLU A 89 -13.27 -7.83 -6.33
C GLU A 89 -11.80 -7.92 -5.89
N PRO A 90 -11.52 -7.76 -4.58
CA PRO A 90 -10.18 -7.88 -4.04
C PRO A 90 -9.71 -9.34 -4.02
N PHE A 91 -8.41 -9.55 -4.22
CA PHE A 91 -7.78 -10.86 -4.05
C PHE A 91 -6.37 -10.71 -3.47
N LEU A 92 -5.97 -11.67 -2.65
CA LEU A 92 -4.63 -11.72 -2.08
C LEU A 92 -3.60 -12.09 -3.16
N ILE A 93 -2.54 -11.29 -3.28
CA ILE A 93 -1.36 -11.60 -4.11
C ILE A 93 -0.28 -12.24 -3.22
N GLU A 94 0.13 -11.53 -2.17
CA GLU A 94 1.20 -11.93 -1.26
C GLU A 94 0.96 -11.37 0.15
N TYR A 95 1.50 -12.03 1.17
CA TYR A 95 1.66 -11.45 2.50
C TYR A 95 3.10 -11.58 2.97
N ASN A 96 3.63 -10.51 3.54
CA ASN A 96 5.01 -10.39 3.96
C ASN A 96 5.09 -10.13 5.47
N THR A 97 5.72 -11.05 6.20
CA THR A 97 5.92 -10.95 7.67
C THR A 97 7.23 -10.26 8.04
N HIS A 98 8.10 -10.02 7.04
CA HIS A 98 9.38 -9.32 7.18
C HIS A 98 9.49 -8.23 6.11
N ARG A 99 10.37 -7.23 6.35
CA ARG A 99 10.67 -6.13 5.42
C ARG A 99 9.43 -5.35 4.97
N GLN A 100 8.82 -4.61 5.91
CA GLN A 100 7.52 -3.92 5.77
C GLN A 100 7.50 -2.69 4.82
N GLY A 101 8.48 -2.55 3.92
CA GLY A 101 8.49 -1.47 2.92
C GLY A 101 8.45 -0.06 3.52
N ILE A 102 9.33 0.24 4.48
CA ILE A 102 9.38 1.55 5.17
C ILE A 102 9.64 2.74 4.23
N ASP A 103 10.14 2.49 3.04
CA ASP A 103 10.37 3.46 1.96
C ASP A 103 9.06 4.07 1.43
N LEU A 104 7.92 3.40 1.62
CA LEU A 104 6.61 3.87 1.15
C LEU A 104 5.97 4.93 2.06
N GLN A 105 6.60 5.24 3.20
CA GLN A 105 6.10 6.24 4.16
C GLN A 105 6.06 7.66 3.58
N ILE A 106 6.86 7.96 2.54
CA ILE A 106 6.80 9.25 1.83
C ILE A 106 5.42 9.52 1.22
N ALA A 107 4.68 8.47 0.83
CA ALA A 107 3.33 8.59 0.29
C ALA A 107 2.23 8.37 1.32
N ALA A 108 2.43 7.42 2.24
CA ALA A 108 1.40 7.03 3.21
C ALA A 108 1.41 7.88 4.49
N GLY A 109 2.56 8.40 4.89
CA GLY A 109 2.84 8.84 6.25
C GLY A 109 3.61 7.77 7.06
N PRO A 110 3.92 8.04 8.34
CA PRO A 110 4.67 7.13 9.19
C PRO A 110 4.01 5.76 9.32
N LEU A 111 4.79 4.67 9.26
CA LEU A 111 4.27 3.29 9.28
C LEU A 111 3.39 2.98 10.49
N LEU A 112 3.77 3.47 11.66
CA LEU A 112 3.07 3.21 12.91
C LEU A 112 2.13 4.36 13.30
N GLY A 113 2.18 5.49 12.59
CA GLY A 113 1.38 6.68 12.89
C GLY A 113 1.41 7.05 14.38
N ASP A 114 0.24 7.22 14.95
CA ASP A 114 0.05 7.59 16.36
C ASP A 114 0.48 6.49 17.35
N PHE A 115 0.64 5.24 16.89
CA PHE A 115 1.10 4.11 17.70
C PHE A 115 2.63 3.99 17.78
N THR A 116 3.38 4.92 17.17
CA THR A 116 4.85 4.84 17.10
C THR A 116 5.47 4.68 18.48
N ASP A 117 5.14 5.57 19.43
CA ASP A 117 5.75 5.56 20.77
C ASP A 117 5.36 4.30 21.56
N GLU A 118 4.09 3.89 21.49
CA GLU A 118 3.59 2.70 22.17
C GLU A 118 4.32 1.44 21.70
N ILE A 119 4.41 1.26 20.39
CA ILE A 119 5.02 0.07 19.79
C ILE A 119 6.52 0.03 20.04
N LEU A 120 7.20 1.19 19.98
CA LEU A 120 8.61 1.30 20.35
C LEU A 120 8.84 0.92 21.83
N ALA A 121 7.98 1.40 22.74
CA ALA A 121 8.06 1.04 24.15
C ALA A 121 7.83 -0.46 24.39
N LEU A 122 6.91 -1.10 23.67
CA LEU A 122 6.67 -2.55 23.74
C LEU A 122 7.86 -3.36 23.20
N ALA A 123 8.53 -2.88 22.16
CA ALA A 123 9.69 -3.54 21.58
C ALA A 123 10.89 -3.53 22.55
N LEU A 124 11.15 -2.39 23.20
CA LEU A 124 12.26 -2.22 24.15
C LEU A 124 12.09 -3.03 25.44
N LYS A 125 10.85 -3.36 25.85
CA LYS A 125 10.59 -4.21 27.03
C LYS A 125 10.86 -5.69 26.81
N ARG A 126 11.03 -6.11 25.55
CA ARG A 126 11.19 -7.52 25.15
C ARG A 126 12.63 -7.89 24.75
N SER A 127 13.56 -6.94 24.83
CA SER A 127 15.02 -7.14 24.69
C SER A 127 15.68 -7.30 26.04
#